data_AF-A0A5B9D948-F1
#
_entry.id   AF-A0A5B9D948-F1
#
_cell.length_a   1.000
_cell.length_b   1.000
_cell.length_c   1.000
_cell.angle_alpha   90.00
_cell.angle_beta   90.00
_cell.angle_gamma   90.00
#
_symmetry.space_group_name_H-M   'P 1'
#
loop_
_entity.id
_entity.type
_entity.pdbx_description
1 polymer ?
#
loop_
_entity_poly.entity_id
_entity_poly.type
_entity_poly.pdbx_seq_one_letter_code
_entity_poly.pdbx_strand_id
1 'polypeptide(L)' 'MIEKLQSFLKKKHKFDKKLDMYDILEILDMNFNAFRGAVKSEEIENVKKSLSNFLVGIIKYCNTRDINIQEVIKEDFNLE' A
#
# COMPACT_ATOMS: atom_id res chain seq x y z
N MET A 1 7.59 2.70 -12.40
CA MET A 1 7.62 1.40 -11.67
C MET A 1 6.35 1.22 -10.83
N ILE A 2 5.96 2.24 -10.05
CA ILE A 2 4.74 2.26 -9.23
C ILE A 2 3.47 2.05 -10.07
N GLU A 3 3.31 2.73 -11.21
CA GLU A 3 2.19 2.48 -12.15
C GLU A 3 2.05 1.01 -12.59
N LYS A 4 3.18 0.35 -12.90
CA LYS A 4 3.18 -1.07 -13.31
C LYS A 4 2.69 -1.95 -12.18
N LEU A 5 3.13 -1.67 -10.95
CA LEU A 5 2.69 -2.38 -9.75
C LEU A 5 1.21 -2.11 -9.46
N GLN A 6 0.76 -0.86 -9.53
CA GLN A 6 -0.63 -0.48 -9.33
C GLN A 6 -1.55 -1.17 -10.35
N SER A 7 -1.18 -1.12 -11.63
CA SER A 7 -1.89 -1.79 -12.73
C SER A 7 -1.91 -3.31 -12.56
N PHE A 8 -0.79 -3.91 -12.16
CA PHE A 8 -0.70 -5.34 -11.88
C PHE A 8 -1.62 -5.74 -10.73
N LEU A 9 -1.63 -4.99 -9.63
CA LEU A 9 -2.49 -5.27 -8.47
C LEU A 9 -3.97 -5.07 -8.81
N LYS A 10 -4.32 -4.06 -9.62
CA LYS A 10 -5.69 -3.83 -10.12
C LYS A 10 -6.20 -5.01 -10.97
N LYS A 11 -5.32 -5.66 -11.74
CA LYS A 11 -5.65 -6.80 -12.61
C LYS A 11 -5.63 -8.15 -11.87
N LYS A 12 -4.65 -8.38 -11.00
CA LYS A 12 -4.46 -9.65 -10.26
C LYS A 12 -5.52 -9.84 -9.17
N HIS A 13 -5.97 -8.74 -8.56
CA HIS A 13 -7.08 -8.73 -7.63
C HIS A 13 -8.34 -8.22 -8.34
N LYS A 14 -8.91 -9.00 -9.28
CA LYS A 14 -10.37 -8.93 -9.44
C LYS A 14 -10.93 -9.32 -8.07
N PHE A 15 -11.24 -8.30 -7.26
CA PHE A 15 -11.56 -8.45 -5.85
C PHE A 15 -12.78 -9.34 -5.70
N ASP A 16 -12.57 -10.62 -5.35
CA ASP A 16 -13.66 -11.59 -5.06
C ASP A 16 -14.53 -11.15 -3.87
N LYS A 17 -14.14 -10.08 -3.17
CA LYS A 17 -15.00 -9.30 -2.28
C LYS A 17 -14.52 -7.85 -2.32
N LYS A 18 -15.42 -6.89 -2.59
CA LYS A 18 -15.13 -5.48 -2.32
C LYS A 18 -15.00 -5.34 -0.81
N LEU A 19 -13.77 -5.22 -0.31
CA LEU A 19 -13.51 -4.83 1.07
C LEU A 19 -14.13 -3.46 1.28
N ASP A 20 -14.84 -3.28 2.39
CA ASP A 20 -15.38 -1.97 2.72
C ASP A 20 -14.27 -1.05 3.26
N MET A 21 -14.61 0.22 3.53
CA MET A 21 -13.63 1.19 4.03
C MET A 21 -13.03 0.79 5.38
N TYR A 22 -13.81 0.15 6.25
CA TYR A 22 -13.36 -0.27 7.57
C TYR A 22 -12.37 -1.42 7.45
N ASP A 23 -12.69 -2.43 6.63
CA ASP A 23 -11.78 -3.55 6.32
C ASP A 23 -10.42 -3.05 5.83
N ILE A 24 -10.42 -2.03 4.95
CA ILE A 24 -9.17 -1.50 4.39
C ILE A 24 -8.37 -0.73 5.44
N LEU A 25 -9.04 0.08 6.27
CA LEU A 25 -8.38 0.82 7.35
C LEU A 25 -7.78 -0.13 8.39
N GLU A 26 -8.50 -1.17 8.78
CA GLU A 26 -7.98 -2.20 9.70
C GLU A 26 -6.73 -2.88 9.12
N ILE A 27 -6.76 -3.25 7.83
CA ILE A 27 -5.59 -3.85 7.17
C ILE A 27 -4.40 -2.88 7.16
N LEU A 28 -4.64 -1.59 6.91
CA LEU A 28 -3.60 -0.57 6.93
C LEU A 28 -3.01 -0.39 8.34
N ASP A 29 -3.85 -0.33 9.37
CA ASP A 29 -3.42 -0.23 10.77
C ASP A 29 -2.62 -1.46 11.21
N MET A 30 -3.07 -2.66 10.85
CA MET A 30 -2.34 -3.90 11.11
C MET A 30 -0.96 -3.89 10.45
N ASN A 31 -0.87 -3.50 9.17
CA ASN A 31 0.39 -3.42 8.45
C ASN A 31 1.32 -2.34 9.02
N PHE A 32 0.76 -1.19 9.41
CA PHE A 32 1.53 -0.12 10.05
C PHE A 32 2.09 -0.55 11.40
N ASN A 33 1.30 -1.23 12.23
CA ASN A 33 1.76 -1.79 13.49
C ASN A 33 2.88 -2.82 13.30
N ALA A 34 2.76 -3.70 12.29
CA ALA A 34 3.81 -4.66 11.95
C ALA A 34 5.10 -3.97 11.47
N PHE A 35 4.98 -2.92 10.65
CA PHE A 35 6.11 -2.10 10.23
C PHE A 35 6.79 -1.41 11.42
N ARG A 36 6.00 -0.78 12.30
CA ARG A 36 6.52 -0.17 13.53
C ARG A 36 7.23 -1.18 14.43
N GLY A 37 6.70 -2.39 14.55
CA GLY A 37 7.35 -3.49 15.27
C GLY A 37 8.69 -3.88 14.65
N ALA A 38 8.74 -4.03 13.33
CA ALA A 38 9.96 -4.38 12.61
C ALA A 38 11.03 -3.28 12.68
N VAL A 39 10.64 -2.00 12.66
CA VAL A 39 11.59 -0.89 12.85
C VAL A 39 12.24 -0.95 14.24
N LYS A 40 11.46 -1.32 15.27
CA LYS A 40 11.98 -1.49 16.63
C LYS A 40 12.90 -2.70 16.80
N SER A 41 12.80 -3.71 15.93
CA SER A 41 13.65 -4.89 16.03
C SER A 41 15.04 -4.68 15.42
N GLU A 42 15.29 -3.55 14.73
CA GLU A 42 16.53 -3.21 14.02
C GLU A 42 16.99 -4.22 12.94
N GLU A 43 16.18 -5.25 12.68
CA GLU A 43 16.42 -6.25 11.65
C GLU A 43 15.94 -5.73 10.29
N ILE A 44 16.89 -5.27 9.47
CA ILE A 44 16.60 -4.61 8.19
C ILE A 44 15.73 -5.45 7.25
N GLU A 45 15.88 -6.78 7.25
CA GLU A 45 15.07 -7.67 6.42
C GLU A 45 13.60 -7.68 6.83
N ASN A 46 13.33 -7.61 8.15
CA ASN A 46 11.97 -7.50 8.67
C ASN A 46 11.38 -6.11 8.35
N VAL A 47 12.19 -5.05 8.42
CA VAL A 47 11.77 -3.70 8.00
C VAL A 47 11.36 -3.68 6.53
N LYS A 48 12.20 -4.21 5.64
CA LYS A 48 11.92 -4.28 4.19
C LYS A 48 10.62 -5.04 3.91
N LYS A 49 10.43 -6.20 4.55
CA LYS A 49 9.24 -7.03 4.37
C LYS A 49 7.98 -6.31 4.84
N SER A 50 7.99 -5.74 6.05
CA SER A 50 6.83 -5.04 6.59
C SER A 50 6.52 -3.75 5.84
N LEU A 51 7.54 -3.01 5.39
CA LEU A 51 7.36 -1.82 4.55
C LEU A 51 6.72 -2.17 3.21
N SER A 52 7.18 -3.25 2.56
CA SER A 52 6.59 -3.75 1.32
C SER A 52 5.10 -4.07 1.49
N ASN A 53 4.74 -4.77 2.58
CA ASN A 53 3.34 -5.09 2.88
C ASN A 53 2.49 -3.83 3.10
N PHE A 54 3.02 -2.85 3.84
CA PHE A 54 2.33 -1.59 4.08
C PHE A 54 2.10 -0.81 2.80
N LEU A 55 3.13 -0.66 1.94
CA LEU A 55 3.03 0.00 0.65
C LEU A 55 2.02 -0.70 -0.28
N VAL A 56 2.02 -2.03 -0.32
CA VAL A 56 1.03 -2.79 -1.09
C VAL A 56 -0.39 -2.55 -0.57
N GLY A 57 -0.56 -2.42 0.75
CA GLY A 57 -1.84 -2.04 1.36
C GLY A 57 -2.34 -0.68 0.87
N ILE A 58 -1.47 0.33 0.86
CA ILE A 58 -1.79 1.67 0.36
C ILE A 58 -2.17 1.63 -1.12
N ILE A 59 -1.41 0.92 -1.96
CA ILE A 59 -1.72 0.82 -3.39
C ILE A 59 -3.06 0.11 -3.63
N LYS A 60 -3.41 -0.89 -2.82
CA LYS A 60 -4.73 -1.53 -2.87
C LYS A 60 -5.85 -0.54 -2.52
N TYR A 61 -5.67 0.28 -1.49
CA TYR A 61 -6.61 1.35 -1.15
C TYR A 61 -6.79 2.35 -2.30
N CYS A 62 -5.68 2.81 -2.89
CA CYS A 62 -5.75 3.70 -4.05
C CYS A 62 -6.55 3.05 -5.20
N ASN A 63 -6.32 1.76 -5.47
CA ASN A 63 -7.06 1.03 -6.49
C ASN A 63 -8.56 0.89 -6.22
N THR A 64 -8.99 0.72 -4.96
CA THR A 64 -10.43 0.63 -4.63
C THR A 64 -11.14 1.98 -4.75
N ARG A 65 -10.41 3.08 -4.64
CA ARG A 65 -10.90 4.46 -4.80
C ARG A 65 -10.65 5.06 -6.18
N ASP A 66 -10.04 4.29 -7.09
CA ASP A 66 -9.59 4.74 -8.41
C ASP A 66 -8.64 5.95 -8.36
N ILE A 67 -7.83 6.03 -7.30
CA ILE A 67 -6.79 7.05 -7.10
C ILE A 67 -5.53 6.61 -7.83
N ASN A 68 -4.96 7.46 -8.68
CA ASN A 68 -3.64 7.25 -9.26
C ASN A 68 -2.57 7.68 -8.24
N ILE A 69 -1.90 6.72 -7.59
CA ILE A 69 -0.91 7.03 -6.54
C ILE A 69 0.30 7.79 -7.10
N GLN A 70 0.63 7.61 -8.37
CA GLN A 70 1.74 8.34 -8.99
C GLN A 70 1.41 9.81 -9.17
N GLU A 71 0.18 10.14 -9.59
CA GLU A 71 -0.28 11.53 -9.68
C GLU A 71 -0.27 12.20 -8.30
N VAL A 72 -0.78 11.51 -7.27
CA VAL A 72 -0.75 12.01 -5.88
C VAL A 72 0.68 12.35 -5.42
N ILE A 73 1.64 11.47 -5.67
CA ILE A 73 3.04 11.72 -5.30
C ILE A 73 3.64 12.86 -6.14
N LYS A 74 3.32 12.93 -7.43
CA LYS A 74 3.82 14.00 -8.30
C LYS A 74 3.32 15.37 -7.88
N GLU A 75 2.04 15.48 -7.55
CA GLU A 75 1.42 16.72 -7.08
C GLU A 75 2.02 17.19 -5.74
N ASP A 76 2.18 16.28 -4.77
CA ASP A 76 2.67 16.64 -3.43
C ASP A 76 4.14 17.07 -3.44
N PHE A 77 4.96 16.49 -4.32
CA PHE A 77 6.40 16.76 -4.39
C PHE A 77 6.80 17.67 -5.57
N ASN A 78 5.85 18.21 -6.34
CA ASN A 78 6.09 18.97 -7.57
C ASN A 78 7.06 18.24 -8.54
N LEU A 79 6.84 16.94 -8.73
CA LEU A 79 7.65 16.13 -9.62
C LEU A 79 7.00 16.09 -11.01
N GLU A 80 7.69 16.62 -12.02
CA GLU A 80 7.26 16.58 -13.43
C GLU A 80 7.14 15.15 -13.98
#